data_AF-A0A925YUT6-F1
#
_entry.id   AF-A0A925YUT6-F1
#
_cell.length_a   1.000
_cell.length_b   1.000
_cell.length_c   1.000
_cell.angle_alpha   90.00
_cell.angle_beta   90.00
_cell.angle_gamma   90.00
#
_symmetry.space_group_name_H-M   'P 1'
#
loop_
_entity.id
_entity.type
_entity.pdbx_description
1 polymer ?
#
loop_
_entity_poly.entity_id
_entity_poly.type
_entity_poly.pdbx_seq_one_letter_code
_entity_poly.pdbx_strand_id
1 'polypeptide(L)'
;FNAGGADTWSWFWKLLFTAVTLGAGFKGGEVTPLFFIGGALGNTLAGILGLPVDLTAGLGFIAVFAGASNTPLACTLMGIELFGAQHAVLLAVACWISYHFSGQTSIYSSQRQGAAKYTT
;
A
#
# COMPACT_ATOMS: atom_id res chain seq x y z
N PHE A 1 3.04 12.34 11.70
CA PHE A 1 4.41 11.87 11.37
C PHE A 1 5.41 12.97 11.75
N ASN A 2 6.57 12.66 12.36
CA ASN A 2 7.60 13.67 12.68
C ASN A 2 8.57 13.83 11.48
N ALA A 3 8.95 15.06 11.16
CA ALA A 3 9.99 15.33 10.18
C ALA A 3 11.32 14.70 10.66
N GLY A 4 11.91 13.81 9.85
CA GLY A 4 13.16 13.10 10.14
C GLY A 4 13.03 11.70 10.77
N GLY A 5 11.82 11.18 10.97
CA GLY A 5 11.63 9.84 11.57
C GLY A 5 11.85 8.66 10.62
N ALA A 6 11.78 8.89 9.31
CA ALA A 6 12.04 7.90 8.27
C ALA A 6 12.89 8.55 7.17
N ASP A 7 13.95 7.86 6.75
CA ASP A 7 14.83 8.31 5.67
C ASP A 7 14.13 8.13 4.32
N THR A 8 14.58 8.84 3.29
CA THR A 8 13.96 8.85 1.96
C THR A 8 13.91 7.45 1.33
N TRP A 9 14.83 6.57 1.73
CA TRP A 9 14.91 5.19 1.24
C TRP A 9 14.37 4.13 2.21
N SER A 10 13.76 4.51 3.34
CA SER A 10 13.26 3.55 4.34
C SER A 10 12.19 2.61 3.80
N TRP A 11 11.34 3.06 2.87
CA TRP A 11 10.32 2.22 2.23
C TRP A 11 10.95 1.08 1.41
N PHE A 12 12.04 1.36 0.68
CA PHE A 12 12.72 0.40 -0.18
C PHE A 12 13.42 -0.67 0.64
N TRP A 13 14.18 -0.26 1.66
CA TRP A 13 14.86 -1.20 2.55
C TRP A 13 13.87 -2.09 3.30
N LYS A 14 12.74 -1.54 3.77
CA LYS A 14 11.71 -2.36 4.41
C LYS A 14 11.11 -3.38 3.44
N LEU A 15 10.86 -2.99 2.19
CA LEU A 15 10.37 -3.91 1.15
C LEU A 15 11.37 -5.04 0.90
N LEU A 16 12.64 -4.70 0.70
CA LEU A 16 13.70 -5.68 0.44
C LEU A 16 13.82 -6.68 1.59
N PHE A 17 13.96 -6.20 2.83
CA PHE A 17 14.10 -7.10 3.98
C PHE A 17 12.84 -7.94 4.22
N THR A 18 11.65 -7.37 4.00
CA THR A 18 10.40 -8.14 4.11
C THR A 18 10.37 -9.27 3.07
N ALA A 19 10.70 -8.98 1.81
CA ALA A 19 10.76 -9.99 0.75
C ALA A 19 11.80 -11.08 1.05
N VAL A 20 12.99 -10.71 1.56
CA VAL A 20 14.03 -11.67 1.95
C VAL A 20 13.58 -12.54 3.13
N THR A 21 12.98 -11.96 4.17
CA THR A 21 12.52 -12.71 5.34
C THR A 21 11.41 -13.70 4.99
N LEU A 22 10.42 -13.29 4.20
CA LEU A 22 9.34 -14.16 3.75
C LEU A 22 9.84 -15.21 2.75
N GLY A 23 10.72 -14.82 1.82
CA GLY A 23 11.36 -15.74 0.88
C GLY A 23 12.26 -16.78 1.55
N ALA A 24 12.84 -16.45 2.71
CA ALA A 24 13.60 -17.39 3.55
C ALA A 24 12.71 -18.33 4.39
N GLY A 25 11.37 -18.20 4.31
CA GLY A 25 10.43 -19.09 4.98
C GLY A 25 10.15 -18.74 6.45
N PHE A 26 10.50 -17.53 6.91
CA PHE A 26 10.09 -17.08 8.23
C PHE A 26 8.57 -16.92 8.31
N LYS A 27 7.96 -17.50 9.34
CA LYS A 27 6.53 -17.36 9.60
C LYS A 27 6.26 -15.99 10.20
N GLY A 28 5.62 -15.12 9.43
CA GLY A 28 5.22 -13.78 9.85
C GLY A 28 4.13 -13.22 8.93
N GLY A 29 3.42 -12.20 9.41
CA GLY A 29 2.43 -11.49 8.61
C GLY A 29 3.07 -10.44 7.70
N GLU A 30 2.59 -10.36 6.47
CA GLU A 30 3.10 -9.43 5.43
C GLU A 30 2.38 -8.08 5.45
N VAL A 31 1.23 -8.02 6.12
CA VAL A 31 0.31 -6.87 6.16
C VAL A 31 0.97 -5.64 6.80
N THR A 32 1.48 -5.78 8.02
CA THR A 32 2.11 -4.65 8.75
C THR A 32 3.35 -4.10 8.05
N PRO A 33 4.24 -4.94 7.47
CA PRO A 33 5.29 -4.45 6.58
C PRO A 33 4.76 -3.64 5.39
N LEU A 34 3.73 -4.10 4.68
CA LEU A 34 3.16 -3.39 3.53
C LEU A 34 2.59 -2.01 3.91
N PHE A 35 1.92 -1.94 5.06
CA PHE A 35 1.46 -0.69 5.66
C PHE A 35 2.59 0.31 5.90
N PHE A 36 3.69 -0.15 6.49
CA PHE A 36 4.86 0.70 6.70
C PHE A 36 5.48 1.14 5.37
N ILE A 37 5.65 0.23 4.41
CA ILE A 37 6.25 0.51 3.10
C ILE A 37 5.40 1.57 2.37
N GLY A 38 4.08 1.40 2.34
CA GLY A 38 3.16 2.35 1.71
C GLY A 38 3.15 3.71 2.39
N GLY A 39 3.09 3.75 3.72
CA GLY A 39 3.13 5.00 4.47
C GLY A 39 4.45 5.75 4.30
N ALA A 40 5.58 5.03 4.34
CA ALA A 40 6.90 5.61 4.13
C ALA A 40 7.08 6.14 2.69
N LEU A 41 6.62 5.39 1.68
CA LEU A 41 6.62 5.85 0.28
C LEU A 41 5.71 7.08 0.09
N GLY A 42 4.54 7.08 0.70
CA GLY A 42 3.63 8.23 0.68
C GLY A 42 4.22 9.48 1.34
N ASN A 43 4.96 9.31 2.44
CA ASN A 43 5.69 10.39 3.10
C ASN A 43 6.81 10.97 2.22
N THR A 44 7.57 10.14 1.50
CA THR A 44 8.64 10.62 0.62
C THR A 44 8.07 11.36 -0.60
N LEU A 45 6.99 10.84 -1.18
CA LEU A 45 6.26 11.51 -2.25
C LEU A 45 5.62 12.83 -1.80
N ALA A 46 5.24 12.96 -0.52
CA ALA A 46 4.74 14.21 0.04
C ALA A 46 5.71 15.37 -0.16
N GLY A 47 6.99 15.14 0.16
CA GLY A 47 8.05 16.14 0.03
C GLY A 47 8.33 16.53 -1.42
N ILE A 48 8.23 15.59 -2.36
CA ILE A 48 8.43 15.83 -3.79
C ILE A 48 7.25 16.60 -4.39
N LEU A 49 6.02 16.24 -4.02
CA LEU A 49 4.79 16.83 -4.56
C LEU A 49 4.34 18.10 -3.84
N GLY A 50 4.95 18.46 -2.71
CA GLY A 50 4.54 19.59 -1.89
C GLY A 50 3.16 19.42 -1.24
N LEU A 51 2.75 18.16 -1.00
CA LEU A 51 1.44 17.82 -0.45
C LEU A 51 1.52 17.58 1.07
N PRO A 52 0.38 17.65 1.80
CA PRO A 52 0.33 17.30 3.21
C PRO A 52 0.78 15.85 3.46
N VAL A 53 1.78 15.69 4.33
CA VAL A 53 2.39 14.38 4.64
C VAL A 53 1.35 13.37 5.12
N ASP A 54 0.42 13.79 5.98
CA ASP A 54 -0.57 12.88 6.55
C ASP A 54 -1.50 12.29 5.47
N LEU A 55 -1.87 13.11 4.47
CA LEU A 55 -2.72 12.68 3.37
C LEU A 55 -1.99 11.70 2.45
N THR A 56 -0.79 12.04 1.99
CA THR A 56 -0.04 11.19 1.05
C THR A 56 0.47 9.91 1.70
N ALA A 57 0.87 9.95 2.97
CA ALA A 57 1.22 8.76 3.74
C ALA A 57 0.01 7.84 3.90
N GLY A 58 -1.17 8.37 4.21
CA GLY A 58 -2.42 7.60 4.27
C GLY A 58 -2.79 6.97 2.93
N LEU A 59 -2.68 7.73 1.83
CA LEU A 59 -2.92 7.24 0.47
C LEU A 59 -1.94 6.12 0.09
N GLY A 60 -0.64 6.30 0.35
CA GLY A 60 0.38 5.28 0.09
C GLY A 60 0.15 4.01 0.90
N PHE A 61 -0.21 4.15 2.18
CA PHE A 61 -0.53 3.04 3.09
C PHE A 61 -1.64 2.14 2.51
N ILE A 62 -2.78 2.71 2.10
CA ILE A 62 -3.90 1.91 1.58
C ILE A 62 -3.67 1.45 0.15
N ALA A 63 -3.00 2.25 -0.69
CA ALA A 63 -2.80 1.94 -2.10
C ALA A 63 -1.88 0.73 -2.26
N VAL A 64 -0.73 0.73 -1.57
CA VAL A 64 0.22 -0.40 -1.62
C VAL A 64 -0.43 -1.70 -1.15
N PHE A 65 -1.20 -1.64 -0.06
CA PHE A 65 -1.91 -2.83 0.42
C PHE A 65 -3.02 -3.29 -0.54
N ALA A 66 -3.77 -2.36 -1.14
CA ALA A 66 -4.81 -2.68 -2.13
C ALA A 66 -4.24 -3.38 -3.37
N GLY A 67 -3.11 -2.89 -3.87
CA GLY A 67 -2.40 -3.51 -4.99
C GLY A 67 -1.87 -4.90 -4.66
N ALA A 68 -1.22 -5.07 -3.51
CA ALA A 68 -0.63 -6.34 -3.09
C ALA A 68 -1.68 -7.43 -2.75
N SER A 69 -2.78 -7.05 -2.10
CA SER A 69 -3.85 -7.97 -1.67
C SER A 69 -4.93 -8.21 -2.73
N ASN A 70 -4.95 -7.42 -3.80
CA ASN A 70 -6.03 -7.41 -4.79
C ASN A 70 -7.43 -7.13 -4.19
N THR A 71 -7.51 -6.31 -3.15
CA THR A 71 -8.78 -5.98 -2.45
C THR A 71 -9.07 -4.47 -2.41
N PRO A 72 -9.28 -3.80 -3.57
CA PRO A 72 -9.43 -2.35 -3.62
C PRO A 72 -10.63 -1.84 -2.80
N LEU A 73 -11.75 -2.57 -2.80
CA LEU A 73 -12.95 -2.20 -2.04
C LEU A 73 -12.70 -2.25 -0.52
N ALA A 74 -12.13 -3.36 -0.03
CA ALA A 74 -11.83 -3.52 1.39
C ALA A 74 -10.83 -2.46 1.86
N CYS A 75 -9.80 -2.20 1.06
CA CYS A 75 -8.79 -1.18 1.39
C CYS A 75 -9.35 0.25 1.36
N THR A 76 -10.33 0.53 0.49
CA THR A 76 -11.03 1.82 0.48
C THR A 76 -11.80 2.04 1.78
N LEU A 77 -12.57 1.03 2.22
CA LEU A 77 -13.33 1.10 3.48
C LEU A 77 -12.40 1.22 4.69
N MET A 78 -11.35 0.40 4.74
CA MET A 78 -10.31 0.49 5.77
C MET A 78 -9.67 1.88 5.80
N GLY A 79 -9.38 2.48 4.64
CA GLY A 79 -8.86 3.85 4.58
C GLY A 79 -9.82 4.88 5.16
N ILE A 80 -11.11 4.75 4.87
CA ILE A 80 -12.16 5.63 5.43
C ILE A 80 -12.25 5.47 6.95
N GLU A 81 -12.16 4.25 7.46
CA GLU A 81 -12.20 3.96 8.90
C GLU A 81 -10.97 4.53 9.65
N LEU A 82 -9.78 4.44 9.03
CA LEU A 82 -8.53 4.87 9.67
C LEU A 82 -8.23 6.37 9.52
N PHE A 83 -8.56 6.97 8.37
CA PHE A 83 -8.17 8.34 8.03
C PHE A 83 -9.36 9.31 7.88
N GLY A 84 -10.58 8.80 8.02
CA GLY A 84 -11.82 9.56 7.92
C GLY A 84 -12.36 9.68 6.48
N ALA A 85 -13.65 10.03 6.38
CA ALA A 85 -14.38 10.07 5.11
C ALA A 85 -14.11 11.33 4.26
N GLN A 86 -13.38 12.33 4.78
CA GLN A 86 -13.17 13.61 4.09
C GLN A 86 -12.51 13.43 2.71
N HIS A 87 -11.60 12.46 2.58
CA HIS A 87 -10.89 12.17 1.34
C HIS A 87 -11.32 10.84 0.69
N ALA A 88 -12.54 10.35 1.00
CA ALA A 88 -13.01 9.02 0.57
C ALA A 88 -12.84 8.75 -0.93
N VAL A 89 -13.11 9.74 -1.77
CA VAL A 89 -12.94 9.62 -3.24
C VAL A 89 -11.47 9.44 -3.62
N LEU A 90 -10.55 10.20 -3.02
CA LEU A 90 -9.11 10.05 -3.28
C LEU A 90 -8.58 8.69 -2.80
N LEU A 91 -9.05 8.24 -1.62
CA LEU A 91 -8.69 6.94 -1.07
C LEU A 91 -9.15 5.81 -2.02
N ALA A 92 -10.39 5.90 -2.50
CA ALA A 92 -10.93 4.94 -3.48
C ALA A 92 -10.11 4.94 -4.77
N VAL A 93 -9.89 6.11 -5.37
CA VAL A 93 -9.14 6.24 -6.63
C VAL A 93 -7.73 5.66 -6.48
N ALA A 94 -7.03 5.95 -5.39
CA ALA A 94 -5.69 5.42 -5.14
C ALA A 94 -5.69 3.88 -5.04
N CYS A 95 -6.65 3.30 -4.32
CA CYS A 95 -6.78 1.84 -4.21
C CYS A 95 -7.10 1.18 -5.55
N TRP A 96 -8.02 1.74 -6.33
CA TRP A 96 -8.43 1.19 -7.62
C TRP A 96 -7.35 1.31 -8.69
N ILE A 97 -6.64 2.44 -8.74
CA ILE A 97 -5.48 2.61 -9.63
C ILE A 97 -4.39 1.60 -9.26
N SER A 98 -4.02 1.51 -7.97
CA SER A 98 -3.00 0.54 -7.55
C SER A 98 -3.39 -0.90 -7.84
N TYR A 99 -4.65 -1.26 -7.59
CA TYR A 99 -5.20 -2.57 -7.96
C TYR A 99 -5.09 -2.84 -9.46
N HIS A 100 -5.37 -1.86 -10.31
CA HIS A 100 -5.25 -2.03 -11.74
C HIS A 100 -3.79 -2.32 -12.10
N PHE A 101 -2.83 -1.51 -11.65
CA PHE A 101 -1.42 -1.64 -12.03
C PHE A 101 -0.67 -2.79 -11.33
N SER A 102 -1.20 -3.43 -10.29
CA SER A 102 -0.50 -4.49 -9.53
C SER A 102 -0.38 -5.85 -10.24
N GLY A 103 -1.02 -6.02 -11.40
CA GLY A 103 -1.06 -7.30 -12.11
C GLY A 103 -2.03 -8.28 -11.48
N GLN A 104 -1.96 -9.57 -11.86
CA GLN A 104 -2.95 -10.56 -11.41
C GLN A 104 -2.55 -11.27 -10.10
N THR A 105 -1.27 -11.34 -9.76
CA THR A 105 -0.81 -12.03 -8.56
C THR A 105 -1.15 -11.27 -7.28
N SER A 106 -1.45 -12.00 -6.20
CA SER A 106 -1.63 -11.45 -4.84
C SER A 106 -0.70 -12.12 -3.85
N ILE A 107 -0.45 -11.45 -2.73
CA ILE A 107 0.16 -12.04 -1.53
C ILE A 107 -0.63 -13.26 -0.99
N TYR A 108 -1.92 -13.36 -1.30
CA TYR A 108 -2.74 -14.50 -0.94
C TYR A 108 -2.79 -15.50 -2.11
N SER A 109 -1.94 -16.53 -2.07
CA SER A 109 -1.84 -17.55 -3.12
C SER A 109 -3.13 -18.36 -3.34
N SER A 110 -3.96 -18.49 -2.31
CA SER A 110 -5.26 -19.15 -2.35
C SER A 110 -6.40 -18.25 -2.84
N GLN A 111 -6.14 -16.98 -3.12
CA GLN A 111 -7.15 -16.05 -3.61
C GLN A 111 -7.66 -16.53 -4.96
N ARG A 112 -8.97 -16.83 -5.02
CA ARG A 112 -9.65 -17.13 -6.28
C ARG A 112 -9.80 -15.83 -7.06
N GLN A 113 -9.08 -15.74 -8.16
CA GLN A 113 -9.18 -14.60 -9.06
C GLN A 113 -10.45 -14.75 -9.90
N GLY A 114 -11.26 -13.70 -9.92
CA GLY A 114 -12.46 -13.63 -10.76
C GLY A 114 -12.10 -13.35 -12.21
N ALA A 115 -12.75 -12.34 -12.81
CA ALA A 115 -12.35 -11.88 -14.13
C ALA A 115 -10.92 -11.33 -14.12
N ALA A 116 -10.16 -11.66 -15.17
CA ALA A 116 -8.84 -11.10 -15.43
C ALA A 116 -8.92 -9.56 -15.48
N LYS A 117 -8.01 -8.88 -14.80
CA LYS A 117 -7.94 -7.40 -14.81
C LYS A 117 -7.69 -6.84 -16.21
N TYR A 118 -6.95 -7.60 -17.02
CA TYR A 118 -6.64 -7.36 -18.43
C TYR A 118 -6.44 -8.71 -19.11
N THR A 119 -6.86 -8.82 -20.38
CA THR A 119 -6.51 -9.96 -21.25
C THR A 119 -5.14 -9.67 -21.86
N THR A 120 -4.09 -10.30 -21.34
CA THR A 120 -2.79 -10.40 -22.03
C THR A 120 -2.84 -11.58 -22.99
#